data_AF-A0A7W0V8Y1-F1
#
_entry.id   AF-A0A7W0V8Y1-F1
#
_cell.length_a   1.000
_cell.length_b   1.000
_cell.length_c   1.000
_cell.angle_alpha   90.00
_cell.angle_beta   90.00
_cell.angle_gamma   90.00
#
_symmetry.space_group_name_H-M   'P 1'
#
loop_
_entity.id
_entity.type
_entity.pdbx_description
1 polymer ?
#
loop_
_entity_poly.entity_id
_entity_poly.type
_entity_poly.pdbx_seq_one_letter_code
_entity_poly.pdbx_strand_id
1 'polypeptide(L)'
;MPNLLAMSFEGELAPSFTLHCLDAGRALPDGWGLGYYPAGEPSAAILKEPAPPQASMRSQLALAWEQVASNLFVLHIRHATWGALSDANTQPFSRTWGRRDWLMAHAGSLDRKEADVPGPFEPVGSTDTEQIFCGLLNRFVERGWRSLADVDLEVMMQWLAALNEVGEMTMCLTDGRDLLVHADRRGEPLWLGMLTPPYERIAFGDNDLDVDLTRRGAKSRKGVIVCTAELLPRDGDATRAVTWHQLPPGQLMVIREGAVIHERSTGGALETPRERWRPARTESRVFDVTHRTVYKYEKAVERSTHVLRLTPVHDHLQNVQSSQLTISVPTQSRDYIDVFGNRVRRLAIETPFSEMVIESRSTVEVLDVDPLGYDPLRVRSTIPLVWMPWQRQILDPYLLPFELPETELAELGEYAMSFVKRNDYDLVDTLLDINHTIFREYAYVQGETTVLTSAFDVYVNRRGVCQDFTNLMICLARLLGVPARYVCGYIYTGPKNPNQRQGEASHAWVQLYLPQVGWKGFDPTNGILTQTDHVRVAVGRNYLDATPTSGTIFVGGGGETLSVEVVVEPHAIRQI
;
A
#
# COMPACT_ATOMS: atom_id res chain seq x y z
N MET A 1 21.22 8.90 -23.60
CA MET A 1 20.36 7.73 -23.89
C MET A 1 20.18 6.99 -22.58
N PRO A 2 19.02 6.38 -22.28
CA PRO A 2 18.84 5.54 -21.12
C PRO A 2 19.70 4.30 -21.28
N ASN A 3 20.81 4.26 -20.55
CA ASN A 3 21.74 3.14 -20.56
C ASN A 3 21.28 2.05 -19.58
N LEU A 4 20.57 2.45 -18.53
CA LEU A 4 20.06 1.60 -17.47
C LEU A 4 18.59 1.95 -17.17
N LEU A 5 17.74 0.93 -17.11
CA LEU A 5 16.37 1.00 -16.66
C LEU A 5 16.11 -0.15 -15.68
N ALA A 6 15.60 0.15 -14.49
CA ALA A 6 15.12 -0.86 -13.55
C ALA A 6 13.72 -0.49 -13.07
N MET A 7 12.86 -1.48 -12.88
CA MET A 7 11.47 -1.25 -12.47
C MET A 7 11.09 -2.23 -11.38
N SER A 8 10.37 -1.74 -10.37
CA SER A 8 9.71 -2.53 -9.34
C SER A 8 8.25 -2.13 -9.24
N PHE A 9 7.35 -3.10 -9.30
CA PHE A 9 5.91 -2.90 -9.27
C PHE A 9 5.28 -3.59 -8.08
N GLU A 10 4.13 -3.08 -7.66
CA GLU A 10 3.26 -3.74 -6.71
C GLU A 10 2.52 -4.90 -7.41
N GLY A 11 3.00 -6.12 -7.21
CA GLY A 11 2.54 -7.28 -7.98
C GLY A 11 3.06 -7.30 -9.42
N GLU A 12 2.53 -8.24 -10.21
CA GLU A 12 3.03 -8.48 -11.57
C GLU A 12 2.44 -7.50 -12.58
N LEU A 13 3.30 -6.98 -13.45
CA LEU A 13 2.92 -6.26 -14.66
C LEU A 13 3.61 -6.87 -15.87
N ALA A 14 2.97 -6.74 -17.03
CA ALA A 14 3.51 -7.16 -18.32
C ALA A 14 3.83 -5.92 -19.19
N PRO A 15 4.96 -5.24 -18.95
CA PRO A 15 5.38 -4.12 -19.77
C PRO A 15 5.75 -4.56 -21.18
N SER A 16 5.39 -3.75 -22.18
CA SER A 16 5.88 -3.84 -23.54
C SER A 16 7.02 -2.84 -23.70
N PHE A 17 8.19 -3.30 -24.14
CA PHE A 17 9.31 -2.43 -24.45
C PHE A 17 9.43 -2.27 -25.97
N THR A 18 9.85 -1.10 -26.45
CA THR A 18 10.15 -0.86 -27.87
C THR A 18 11.50 -0.17 -27.97
N LEU A 19 12.50 -0.87 -28.53
CA LEU A 19 13.88 -0.36 -28.68
C LEU A 19 14.03 0.37 -30.01
N HIS A 20 13.75 1.67 -30.02
CA HIS A 20 13.91 2.55 -31.19
C HIS A 20 15.37 2.73 -31.60
N CYS A 21 16.34 2.50 -30.71
CA CYS A 21 17.76 2.51 -31.05
C CYS A 21 18.16 1.44 -32.09
N LEU A 22 17.31 0.43 -32.34
CA LEU A 22 17.51 -0.61 -33.35
C LEU A 22 16.83 -0.31 -34.70
N ASP A 23 16.17 0.84 -34.82
CA ASP A 23 15.48 1.27 -36.03
C ASP A 23 16.48 1.60 -37.16
N ALA A 24 16.02 1.43 -38.40
CA ALA A 24 16.84 1.68 -39.58
C ALA A 24 17.32 3.15 -39.63
N GLY A 25 18.62 3.34 -39.90
CA GLY A 25 19.23 4.67 -40.03
C GLY A 25 19.79 5.27 -38.73
N ARG A 26 19.74 4.55 -37.61
CA ARG A 26 20.37 4.97 -36.35
C ARG A 26 21.72 4.31 -36.09
N ALA A 27 22.52 4.93 -35.21
CA ALA A 27 23.71 4.32 -34.65
C ALA A 27 23.27 3.21 -33.67
N LEU A 28 23.67 1.97 -33.97
CA LEU A 28 23.27 0.81 -33.19
C LEU A 28 24.02 0.76 -31.85
N PRO A 29 23.37 0.30 -30.77
CA PRO A 29 24.07 -0.01 -29.53
C PRO A 29 24.98 -1.23 -29.71
N ASP A 30 25.99 -1.34 -28.85
CA ASP A 30 26.93 -2.46 -28.83
C ASP A 30 26.32 -3.74 -28.23
N GLY A 31 25.20 -3.60 -27.52
CA GLY A 31 24.39 -4.70 -27.05
C GLY A 31 23.19 -4.23 -26.24
N TRP A 32 22.25 -5.12 -25.97
CA TRP A 32 21.16 -4.88 -25.03
C TRP A 32 20.86 -6.14 -24.22
N GLY A 33 20.23 -5.96 -23.06
CA GLY A 33 19.68 -7.08 -22.31
C GLY A 33 18.56 -6.69 -21.36
N LEU A 34 17.69 -7.66 -21.09
CA LEU A 34 16.54 -7.60 -20.20
C LEU A 34 16.59 -8.80 -19.25
N GLY A 35 16.62 -8.54 -17.95
CA GLY A 35 16.46 -9.51 -16.88
C GLY A 35 15.17 -9.28 -16.11
N TYR A 36 14.50 -10.36 -15.72
CA TYR A 36 13.26 -10.33 -14.93
C TYR A 36 13.08 -11.63 -14.15
N TYR A 37 12.10 -11.66 -13.24
CA TYR A 37 11.79 -12.80 -12.38
C TYR A 37 10.38 -13.30 -12.68
N PRO A 38 10.23 -14.32 -13.56
CA PRO A 38 8.92 -14.84 -13.93
C PRO A 38 8.14 -15.29 -12.70
N ALA A 39 6.86 -14.93 -12.60
CA ALA A 39 5.97 -15.33 -11.50
C ALA A 39 6.47 -14.99 -10.08
N GLY A 40 7.43 -14.05 -9.94
CA GLY A 40 8.10 -13.74 -8.67
C GLY A 40 8.96 -14.89 -8.11
N GLU A 41 9.38 -15.83 -8.97
CA GLU A 41 10.27 -16.93 -8.59
C GLU A 41 11.68 -16.41 -8.23
N PRO A 42 12.44 -17.15 -7.39
CA PRO A 42 13.81 -16.78 -7.06
C PRO A 42 14.80 -16.93 -8.23
N SER A 43 14.37 -17.46 -9.39
CA SER A 43 15.21 -17.65 -10.56
C SER A 43 14.95 -16.57 -11.61
N ALA A 44 16.02 -16.05 -12.18
CA ALA A 44 15.97 -14.95 -13.14
C ALA A 44 15.99 -15.46 -14.58
N ALA A 45 15.13 -14.90 -15.43
CA ALA A 45 15.21 -15.06 -16.87
C ALA A 45 15.96 -13.86 -17.48
N ILE A 46 16.90 -14.12 -18.40
CA ILE A 46 17.71 -13.09 -19.04
C ILE A 46 17.68 -13.29 -20.55
N LEU A 47 17.29 -12.23 -21.26
CA LEU A 47 17.45 -12.12 -22.71
C LEU A 47 18.49 -11.05 -22.98
N LYS A 48 19.50 -11.37 -23.79
CA LYS A 48 20.52 -10.40 -24.21
C LYS A 48 20.99 -10.69 -25.62
N GLU A 49 21.44 -9.65 -26.29
CA GLU A 49 21.96 -9.71 -27.65
C GLU A 49 23.16 -8.78 -27.79
N PRO A 50 24.37 -9.30 -28.00
CA PRO A 50 25.53 -8.50 -28.39
C PRO A 50 25.41 -8.09 -29.86
N ALA A 51 25.86 -6.88 -30.21
CA ALA A 51 25.90 -6.35 -31.57
C ALA A 51 24.61 -6.61 -32.38
N PRO A 52 23.44 -6.15 -31.89
CA PRO A 52 22.15 -6.44 -32.51
C PRO A 52 22.10 -5.91 -33.97
N PRO A 53 21.67 -6.71 -34.94
CA PRO A 53 21.45 -6.23 -36.31
C PRO A 53 20.25 -5.27 -36.36
N GLN A 54 20.20 -4.42 -37.39
CA GLN A 54 19.01 -3.60 -37.66
C GLN A 54 17.77 -4.49 -37.80
N ALA A 55 16.68 -4.11 -37.14
CA ALA A 55 15.43 -4.88 -37.11
C ALA A 55 15.60 -6.36 -36.67
N SER A 56 16.43 -6.61 -35.65
CA SER A 56 16.62 -7.97 -35.09
C SER A 56 15.29 -8.63 -34.73
N MET A 57 15.03 -9.81 -35.32
CA MET A 57 13.88 -10.64 -34.95
C MET A 57 13.93 -11.06 -33.47
N ARG A 58 15.13 -11.20 -32.88
CA ARG A 58 15.28 -11.56 -31.46
C ARG A 58 14.81 -10.41 -30.57
N SER A 59 15.17 -9.18 -30.91
CA SER A 59 14.61 -7.98 -30.25
C SER A 59 13.11 -7.90 -30.45
N GLN A 60 12.61 -8.00 -31.68
CA GLN A 60 11.17 -7.93 -31.93
C GLN A 60 10.39 -9.02 -31.19
N LEU A 61 10.93 -10.24 -31.10
CA LEU A 61 10.27 -11.36 -30.42
C LEU A 61 10.36 -11.24 -28.89
N ALA A 62 11.46 -10.74 -28.33
CA ALA A 62 11.59 -10.46 -26.90
C ALA A 62 10.70 -9.30 -26.44
N LEU A 63 10.58 -8.27 -27.29
CA LEU A 63 9.79 -7.06 -27.05
C LEU A 63 8.28 -7.28 -27.31
N ALA A 64 7.94 -8.19 -28.21
CA ALA A 64 6.58 -8.68 -28.45
C ALA A 64 6.20 -9.88 -27.57
N TRP A 65 7.08 -10.35 -26.68
CA TRP A 65 6.80 -11.53 -25.86
C TRP A 65 5.77 -11.19 -24.79
N GLU A 66 4.52 -11.47 -25.11
CA GLU A 66 3.36 -11.09 -24.30
C GLU A 66 3.21 -11.85 -22.95
N GLN A 67 4.20 -12.68 -22.58
CA GLN A 67 4.22 -13.50 -21.36
C GLN A 67 5.27 -13.05 -20.33
N VAL A 68 5.98 -11.95 -20.57
CA VAL A 68 6.97 -11.42 -19.63
C VAL A 68 6.25 -10.61 -18.53
N ALA A 69 5.56 -11.32 -17.63
CA ALA A 69 4.97 -10.75 -16.43
C ALA A 69 5.93 -10.91 -15.26
N SER A 70 6.23 -9.80 -14.58
CA SER A 70 7.10 -9.76 -13.41
C SER A 70 6.78 -8.53 -12.58
N ASN A 71 7.14 -8.56 -11.30
CA ASN A 71 7.16 -7.38 -10.44
C ASN A 71 8.49 -6.62 -10.54
N LEU A 72 9.53 -7.22 -11.11
CA LEU A 72 10.88 -6.67 -11.20
C LEU A 72 11.50 -6.84 -12.60
N PHE A 73 12.07 -5.76 -13.11
CA PHE A 73 12.74 -5.73 -14.41
C PHE A 73 14.06 -4.98 -14.31
N VAL A 74 15.08 -5.46 -15.03
CA VAL A 74 16.36 -4.78 -15.22
C VAL A 74 16.71 -4.83 -16.70
N LEU A 75 16.71 -3.67 -17.35
CA LEU A 75 17.07 -3.49 -18.75
C LEU A 75 18.35 -2.64 -18.83
N HIS A 76 19.25 -3.03 -19.73
CA HIS A 76 20.47 -2.29 -20.00
C HIS A 76 20.72 -2.19 -21.49
N ILE A 77 21.05 -0.99 -21.97
CA ILE A 77 21.51 -0.71 -23.34
C ILE A 77 22.99 -0.37 -23.25
N ARG A 78 23.83 -1.20 -23.89
CA ARG A 78 25.29 -1.14 -23.78
C ARG A 78 25.90 -0.33 -24.91
N HIS A 79 26.79 0.58 -24.53
CA HIS A 79 27.84 1.16 -25.37
C HIS A 79 29.19 0.70 -24.80
N ALA A 80 29.98 -0.04 -25.58
CA ALA A 80 31.08 -0.85 -25.07
C ALA A 80 32.35 -0.01 -24.85
N THR A 81 32.73 0.16 -23.58
CA THR A 81 34.03 0.73 -23.18
C THR A 81 35.10 -0.35 -22.97
N TRP A 82 34.72 -1.48 -22.35
CA TRP A 82 35.60 -2.62 -22.06
C TRP A 82 35.03 -3.92 -22.62
N GLY A 83 35.92 -4.80 -23.09
CA GLY A 83 35.59 -6.17 -23.51
C GLY A 83 34.94 -6.28 -24.90
N ALA A 84 35.14 -7.43 -25.55
CA ALA A 84 34.58 -7.70 -26.88
C ALA A 84 33.04 -7.71 -26.89
N LEU A 85 32.45 -7.46 -28.06
CA LEU A 85 31.01 -7.60 -28.30
C LEU A 85 30.63 -9.09 -28.25
N SER A 86 30.19 -9.55 -27.08
CA SER A 86 29.84 -10.95 -26.82
C SER A 86 28.82 -11.03 -25.69
N ASP A 87 28.07 -12.13 -25.63
CA ASP A 87 27.12 -12.38 -24.54
C ASP A 87 27.78 -12.30 -23.16
N ALA A 88 29.03 -12.77 -23.03
CA ALA A 88 29.78 -12.72 -21.78
C ALA A 88 30.07 -11.30 -21.28
N ASN A 89 29.99 -10.28 -22.15
CA ASN A 89 30.22 -8.88 -21.80
C ASN A 89 28.95 -8.02 -21.88
N THR A 90 27.80 -8.61 -22.23
CA THR A 90 26.51 -7.89 -22.34
C THR A 90 25.71 -8.03 -21.04
N GLN A 91 25.31 -6.88 -20.50
CA GLN A 91 24.51 -6.73 -19.27
C GLN A 91 23.02 -7.03 -19.53
N PRO A 92 22.22 -7.37 -18.49
CA PRO A 92 22.60 -7.56 -17.08
C PRO A 92 23.40 -8.85 -16.84
N PHE A 93 24.22 -8.85 -15.79
CA PHE A 93 24.94 -10.04 -15.33
C PHE A 93 24.13 -10.81 -14.30
N SER A 94 24.32 -12.12 -14.25
CA SER A 94 23.66 -12.99 -13.27
C SER A 94 24.59 -13.96 -12.56
N ARG A 95 24.33 -14.17 -11.27
CA ARG A 95 25.00 -15.16 -10.42
C ARG A 95 24.03 -15.67 -9.36
N THR A 96 24.10 -16.97 -9.06
CA THR A 96 23.25 -17.58 -8.04
C THR A 96 23.93 -17.56 -6.67
N TRP A 97 23.26 -17.00 -5.67
CA TRP A 97 23.70 -17.02 -4.28
C TRP A 97 22.49 -17.01 -3.34
N GLY A 98 22.59 -17.66 -2.17
CA GLY A 98 21.50 -17.63 -1.20
C GLY A 98 20.21 -18.33 -1.63
N ARG A 99 20.26 -19.21 -2.66
CA ARG A 99 19.11 -19.85 -3.33
C ARG A 99 18.27 -18.89 -4.21
N ARG A 100 18.90 -17.82 -4.70
CA ARG A 100 18.30 -16.84 -5.61
C ARG A 100 19.30 -16.50 -6.70
N ASP A 101 18.79 -16.18 -7.88
CA ASP A 101 19.59 -15.55 -8.92
C ASP A 101 19.63 -14.05 -8.64
N TRP A 102 20.83 -13.49 -8.70
CA TRP A 102 21.07 -12.06 -8.53
C TRP A 102 21.32 -11.45 -9.89
N LEU A 103 20.76 -10.27 -10.15
CA LEU A 103 21.02 -9.49 -11.35
C LEU A 103 21.70 -8.17 -11.01
N MET A 104 22.68 -7.79 -11.83
CA MET A 104 23.34 -6.48 -11.74
C MET A 104 23.44 -5.82 -13.11
N ALA A 105 23.17 -4.52 -13.13
CA ALA A 105 23.47 -3.65 -14.26
C ALA A 105 24.09 -2.33 -13.77
N HIS A 106 24.98 -1.78 -14.58
CA HIS A 106 25.86 -0.67 -14.24
C HIS A 106 26.00 0.26 -15.46
N ALA A 107 25.59 1.51 -15.28
CA ALA A 107 25.78 2.59 -16.22
C ALA A 107 26.97 3.44 -15.75
N GLY A 108 28.07 3.30 -16.45
CA GLY A 108 29.34 3.96 -16.12
C GLY A 108 30.53 3.09 -16.51
N SER A 109 31.73 3.60 -16.25
CA SER A 109 32.98 2.85 -16.37
C SER A 109 33.91 3.23 -15.24
N LEU A 110 34.66 2.25 -14.74
CA LEU A 110 35.80 2.52 -13.89
C LEU A 110 37.01 2.99 -14.72
N ASP A 111 37.80 3.90 -14.17
CA ASP A 111 39.06 4.38 -14.76
C ASP A 111 40.13 3.28 -14.79
N ARG A 112 40.03 2.34 -13.85
CA ARG A 112 40.90 1.17 -13.74
C ARG A 112 40.14 0.00 -13.14
N LYS A 113 40.58 -1.22 -13.47
CA LYS A 113 40.07 -2.43 -12.81
C LYS A 113 40.51 -2.44 -11.35
N GLU A 114 39.55 -2.70 -10.47
CA GLU A 114 39.81 -2.97 -9.06
C GLU A 114 40.54 -4.32 -8.89
N ALA A 115 41.17 -4.49 -7.73
CA ALA A 115 41.78 -5.76 -7.38
C ALA A 115 40.69 -6.84 -7.18
N ASP A 116 40.95 -8.05 -7.67
CA ASP A 116 40.04 -9.17 -7.49
C ASP A 116 39.81 -9.42 -5.99
N VAL A 117 38.54 -9.45 -5.59
CA VAL A 117 38.16 -9.85 -4.23
C VAL A 117 38.13 -11.38 -4.20
N PRO A 118 38.95 -12.05 -3.37
CA PRO A 118 38.97 -13.50 -3.30
C PRO A 118 37.59 -14.07 -2.94
N GLY A 119 37.20 -15.14 -3.60
CA GLY A 119 35.94 -15.83 -3.29
C GLY A 119 35.48 -16.74 -4.42
N PRO A 120 34.30 -17.36 -4.24
CA PRO A 120 33.79 -18.36 -5.19
C PRO A 120 33.25 -17.75 -6.50
N PHE A 121 32.99 -16.44 -6.55
CA PHE A 121 32.48 -15.78 -7.75
C PHE A 121 33.62 -15.18 -8.57
N GLU A 122 33.73 -15.64 -9.81
CA GLU A 122 34.71 -15.18 -10.79
C GLU A 122 34.00 -14.59 -12.03
N PRO A 123 34.54 -13.51 -12.63
CA PRO A 123 34.02 -12.95 -13.87
C PRO A 123 34.30 -13.91 -15.05
N VAL A 124 33.34 -14.03 -15.97
CA VAL A 124 33.49 -14.85 -17.19
C VAL A 124 33.97 -13.97 -18.35
N GLY A 125 33.39 -12.78 -18.45
CA GLY A 125 33.78 -11.73 -19.36
C GLY A 125 34.95 -10.92 -18.84
N SER A 126 35.22 -9.81 -19.53
CA SER A 126 36.36 -8.93 -19.26
C SER A 126 35.95 -7.49 -18.91
N THR A 127 34.65 -7.25 -18.69
CA THR A 127 34.13 -5.95 -18.25
C THR A 127 34.49 -5.68 -16.79
N ASP A 128 34.63 -4.39 -16.46
CA ASP A 128 34.72 -3.90 -15.09
C ASP A 128 33.44 -4.21 -14.29
N THR A 129 32.28 -4.12 -14.95
CA THR A 129 30.97 -4.34 -14.33
C THR A 129 30.83 -5.75 -13.73
N GLU A 130 31.24 -6.79 -14.47
CA GLU A 130 31.16 -8.16 -13.95
C GLU A 130 32.16 -8.39 -12.80
N GLN A 131 33.30 -7.70 -12.83
CA GLN A 131 34.27 -7.72 -11.73
C GLN A 131 33.70 -7.07 -10.46
N ILE A 132 33.05 -5.91 -10.58
CA ILE A 132 32.34 -5.27 -9.47
C ILE A 132 31.29 -6.23 -8.92
N PHE A 133 30.50 -6.84 -9.79
CA PHE A 133 29.43 -7.76 -9.38
C PHE A 133 29.96 -8.98 -8.60
N CYS A 134 30.97 -9.66 -9.15
CA CYS A 134 31.60 -10.81 -8.48
C CYS A 134 32.27 -10.39 -7.17
N GLY A 135 32.93 -9.22 -7.15
CA GLY A 135 33.57 -8.68 -5.96
C GLY A 135 32.58 -8.36 -4.84
N LEU A 136 31.42 -7.78 -5.17
CA LEU A 136 30.33 -7.53 -4.21
C LEU A 136 29.80 -8.85 -3.64
N LEU A 137 29.50 -9.84 -4.49
CA LEU A 137 28.99 -11.13 -4.03
C LEU A 137 30.02 -11.88 -3.16
N ASN A 138 31.31 -11.82 -3.48
CA ASN A 138 32.36 -12.39 -2.63
C ASN A 138 32.37 -11.74 -1.24
N ARG A 139 32.23 -10.41 -1.15
CA ARG A 139 32.08 -9.72 0.14
C ARG A 139 30.82 -10.10 0.91
N PHE A 140 29.73 -10.43 0.20
CA PHE A 140 28.49 -10.91 0.80
C PHE A 140 28.66 -12.32 1.38
N VAL A 141 29.37 -13.20 0.66
CA VAL A 141 29.73 -14.55 1.13
C VAL A 141 30.53 -14.48 2.43
N GLU A 142 31.57 -13.63 2.48
CA GLU A 142 32.39 -13.44 3.68
C GLU A 142 31.57 -13.02 4.91
N ARG A 143 30.50 -12.24 4.70
CA ARG A 143 29.62 -11.71 5.75
C ARG A 143 28.41 -12.61 6.02
N GLY A 144 28.23 -13.66 5.24
CA GLY A 144 27.08 -14.55 5.34
C GLY A 144 25.75 -13.93 4.90
N TRP A 145 25.77 -12.83 4.14
CA TRP A 145 24.56 -12.19 3.60
C TRP A 145 24.03 -13.03 2.44
N ARG A 146 22.76 -13.45 2.53
CA ARG A 146 22.14 -14.38 1.55
C ARG A 146 21.03 -13.72 0.74
N SER A 147 20.60 -12.53 1.14
CA SER A 147 19.60 -11.69 0.48
C SER A 147 19.97 -10.22 0.64
N LEU A 148 19.38 -9.32 -0.15
CA LEU A 148 19.56 -7.88 0.02
C LEU A 148 19.04 -7.38 1.37
N ALA A 149 18.05 -8.06 1.96
CA ALA A 149 17.56 -7.76 3.29
C ALA A 149 18.58 -8.00 4.42
N ASP A 150 19.61 -8.83 4.18
CA ASP A 150 20.69 -9.08 5.14
C ASP A 150 21.81 -8.04 5.05
N VAL A 151 21.85 -7.26 3.96
CA VAL A 151 22.94 -6.33 3.65
C VAL A 151 22.90 -5.13 4.59
N ASP A 152 24.03 -4.87 5.23
CA ASP A 152 24.25 -3.61 5.93
C ASP A 152 24.46 -2.50 4.88
N LEU A 153 23.44 -1.64 4.73
CA LEU A 153 23.43 -0.57 3.73
C LEU A 153 24.53 0.46 3.96
N GLU A 154 25.01 0.65 5.19
CA GLU A 154 26.10 1.57 5.49
C GLU A 154 27.41 1.05 4.92
N VAL A 155 27.68 -0.25 5.17
CA VAL A 155 28.85 -0.93 4.62
C VAL A 155 28.80 -0.97 3.10
N MET A 156 27.63 -1.26 2.51
CA MET A 156 27.43 -1.23 1.06
C MET A 156 27.70 0.16 0.48
N MET A 157 27.17 1.21 1.10
CA MET A 157 27.35 2.59 0.66
C MET A 157 28.83 3.02 0.72
N GLN A 158 29.58 2.60 1.75
CA GLN A 158 31.03 2.87 1.84
C GLN A 158 31.81 2.20 0.71
N TRP A 159 31.44 0.98 0.31
CA TRP A 159 32.08 0.30 -0.82
C TRP A 159 31.78 0.99 -2.14
N LEU A 160 30.52 1.36 -2.38
CA LEU A 160 30.13 2.07 -3.59
C LEU A 160 30.75 3.47 -3.66
N ALA A 161 30.88 4.16 -2.53
CA ALA A 161 31.60 5.43 -2.44
C ALA A 161 33.09 5.27 -2.80
N ALA A 162 33.74 4.19 -2.36
CA ALA A 162 35.13 3.91 -2.73
C ALA A 162 35.29 3.61 -4.23
N LEU A 163 34.34 2.90 -4.84
CA LEU A 163 34.32 2.67 -6.29
C LEU A 163 34.10 3.98 -7.06
N ASN A 164 33.26 4.88 -6.53
CA ASN A 164 33.02 6.22 -7.08
C ASN A 164 34.29 7.09 -7.14
N GLU A 165 35.28 6.83 -6.27
CA GLU A 165 36.55 7.56 -6.31
C GLU A 165 37.39 7.23 -7.55
N VAL A 166 37.17 6.06 -8.15
CA VAL A 166 37.94 5.50 -9.27
C VAL A 166 37.11 5.33 -10.55
N GLY A 167 35.92 5.92 -10.62
CA GLY A 167 35.09 5.96 -11.82
C GLY A 167 33.62 6.26 -11.55
N GLU A 168 32.80 6.10 -12.57
CA GLU A 168 31.34 6.25 -12.46
C GLU A 168 30.71 4.94 -11.94
N MET A 169 29.68 5.06 -11.10
CA MET A 169 29.08 3.97 -10.34
C MET A 169 27.55 4.15 -10.20
N THR A 170 26.85 4.43 -11.30
CA THR A 170 25.37 4.35 -11.33
C THR A 170 24.98 2.90 -11.57
N MET A 171 24.26 2.27 -10.64
CA MET A 171 23.96 0.84 -10.77
C MET A 171 22.63 0.43 -10.16
N CYS A 172 22.16 -0.75 -10.59
CA CYS A 172 21.14 -1.50 -9.88
C CYS A 172 21.60 -2.94 -9.59
N LEU A 173 21.14 -3.47 -8.46
CA LEU A 173 21.36 -4.83 -7.99
C LEU A 173 20.05 -5.38 -7.46
N THR A 174 19.69 -6.61 -7.83
CA THR A 174 18.49 -7.25 -7.34
C THR A 174 18.72 -8.73 -7.07
N ASP A 175 18.05 -9.26 -6.05
CA ASP A 175 17.99 -10.70 -5.71
C ASP A 175 16.62 -11.32 -6.05
N GLY A 176 15.81 -10.60 -6.85
CA GLY A 176 14.45 -11.00 -7.23
C GLY A 176 13.38 -10.67 -6.21
N ARG A 177 13.75 -10.13 -5.05
CA ARG A 177 12.81 -9.61 -4.05
C ARG A 177 12.99 -8.11 -3.87
N ASP A 178 14.24 -7.69 -3.72
CA ASP A 178 14.62 -6.30 -3.53
C ASP A 178 15.35 -5.77 -4.76
N LEU A 179 15.15 -4.49 -5.03
CA LEU A 179 15.91 -3.73 -6.02
C LEU A 179 16.69 -2.65 -5.28
N LEU A 180 18.01 -2.82 -5.19
CA LEU A 180 18.94 -1.81 -4.72
C LEU A 180 19.39 -0.96 -5.90
N VAL A 181 19.34 0.35 -5.75
CA VAL A 181 19.85 1.32 -6.73
C VAL A 181 20.79 2.31 -6.07
N HIS A 182 21.82 2.71 -6.81
CA HIS A 182 22.81 3.68 -6.37
C HIS A 182 23.01 4.75 -7.45
N ALA A 183 22.86 6.00 -7.07
CA ALA A 183 23.11 7.16 -7.91
C ALA A 183 24.58 7.60 -7.78
N ASP A 184 25.28 7.73 -8.91
CA ASP A 184 26.67 8.16 -8.96
C ASP A 184 26.92 9.58 -8.39
N ARG A 185 28.16 9.92 -8.00
CA ARG A 185 28.53 11.27 -7.52
C ARG A 185 29.16 12.17 -8.58
N ARG A 186 29.64 11.62 -9.70
CA ARG A 186 30.52 12.28 -10.69
C ARG A 186 29.94 12.32 -12.11
N GLY A 187 29.00 11.44 -12.44
CA GLY A 187 28.60 11.05 -13.78
C GLY A 187 27.10 11.22 -14.04
N GLU A 188 26.55 10.28 -14.84
CA GLU A 188 25.17 10.40 -15.35
C GLU A 188 24.12 10.41 -14.21
N PRO A 189 23.13 11.33 -14.30
CA PRO A 189 22.09 11.43 -13.29
C PRO A 189 21.19 10.19 -13.27
N LEU A 190 20.75 9.80 -12.09
CA LEU A 190 19.75 8.75 -11.91
C LEU A 190 18.39 9.37 -11.60
N TRP A 191 17.37 8.99 -12.34
CA TRP A 191 16.00 9.48 -12.21
C TRP A 191 15.09 8.42 -11.61
N LEU A 192 14.22 8.84 -10.69
CA LEU A 192 13.19 8.02 -10.07
C LEU A 192 11.81 8.47 -10.54
N GLY A 193 11.14 7.61 -11.31
CA GLY A 193 9.75 7.75 -11.73
C GLY A 193 8.83 7.01 -10.77
N MET A 194 7.98 7.75 -10.05
CA MET A 194 6.96 7.17 -9.19
C MET A 194 5.67 7.01 -9.98
N LEU A 195 5.26 5.77 -10.23
CA LEU A 195 4.00 5.43 -10.88
C LEU A 195 2.88 5.34 -9.82
N THR A 196 1.89 6.23 -9.93
CA THR A 196 0.76 6.33 -9.02
C THR A 196 -0.57 6.16 -9.75
N PRO A 197 -1.43 5.21 -9.34
CA PRO A 197 -2.81 5.07 -9.82
C PRO A 197 -3.71 6.26 -9.44
N PRO A 198 -4.88 6.45 -10.09
CA PRO A 198 -5.39 5.70 -11.25
C PRO A 198 -4.77 6.15 -12.59
N TYR A 199 -4.72 5.24 -13.56
CA TYR A 199 -4.32 5.54 -14.92
C TYR A 199 -4.97 4.60 -15.94
N GLU A 200 -5.27 5.06 -17.16
CA GLU A 200 -5.82 4.19 -18.21
C GLU A 200 -4.81 3.83 -19.30
N ARG A 201 -3.98 4.80 -19.73
CA ARG A 201 -2.93 4.62 -20.74
C ARG A 201 -1.61 5.18 -20.25
N ILE A 202 -0.58 4.34 -20.20
CA ILE A 202 0.75 4.74 -19.74
C ILE A 202 1.77 4.16 -20.69
N ALA A 203 2.26 5.05 -21.54
CA ALA A 203 3.49 4.87 -22.26
C ALA A 203 4.41 6.06 -21.96
N PHE A 204 5.68 5.77 -21.73
CA PHE A 204 6.73 6.76 -21.53
C PHE A 204 8.02 6.26 -22.17
N GLY A 205 8.86 7.18 -22.58
CA GLY A 205 10.08 6.82 -23.27
C GLY A 205 10.87 8.02 -23.75
N ASP A 206 11.90 7.74 -24.51
CA ASP A 206 12.74 8.74 -25.12
C ASP A 206 13.03 8.36 -26.58
N ASN A 207 14.00 9.00 -27.22
CA ASN A 207 14.24 8.68 -28.62
C ASN A 207 14.64 7.22 -28.86
N ASP A 208 15.16 6.51 -27.85
CA ASP A 208 15.80 5.20 -28.01
C ASP A 208 14.99 4.05 -27.40
N LEU A 209 14.16 4.31 -26.39
CA LEU A 209 13.34 3.33 -25.70
C LEU A 209 11.95 3.87 -25.37
N ASP A 210 10.92 3.13 -25.76
CA ASP A 210 9.56 3.30 -25.26
C ASP A 210 9.16 2.13 -24.36
N VAL A 211 8.48 2.44 -23.25
CA VAL A 211 7.90 1.49 -22.29
C VAL A 211 6.40 1.74 -22.21
N ASP A 212 5.60 0.73 -22.55
CA ASP A 212 4.14 0.75 -22.49
C ASP A 212 3.65 -0.25 -21.44
N LEU A 213 3.04 0.26 -20.37
CA LEU A 213 2.52 -0.53 -19.26
C LEU A 213 1.06 -0.95 -19.45
N THR A 214 0.41 -0.54 -20.54
CA THR A 214 -1.06 -0.57 -20.66
C THR A 214 -1.64 -1.57 -21.62
N ARG A 215 -0.82 -2.22 -22.44
CA ARG A 215 -1.31 -3.29 -23.32
C ARG A 215 -1.92 -4.47 -22.55
N ARG A 216 -1.41 -4.79 -21.34
CA ARG A 216 -1.89 -5.91 -20.50
C ARG A 216 -1.76 -5.71 -18.99
N GLY A 217 -1.32 -4.53 -18.52
CA GLY A 217 -1.09 -4.26 -17.10
C GLY A 217 -2.35 -3.83 -16.35
N ALA A 218 -2.42 -4.17 -15.05
CA ALA A 218 -3.44 -3.64 -14.17
C ALA A 218 -3.31 -2.11 -14.04
N LYS A 219 -4.41 -1.40 -14.28
CA LYS A 219 -4.56 0.08 -14.29
C LYS A 219 -4.42 0.75 -12.91
N SER A 220 -4.16 -0.08 -11.91
CA SER A 220 -4.33 0.18 -10.49
C SER A 220 -3.05 -0.06 -9.70
N ARG A 221 -1.96 -0.52 -10.35
CA ARG A 221 -0.72 -0.88 -9.66
C ARG A 221 0.20 0.32 -9.45
N LYS A 222 0.82 0.37 -8.28
CA LYS A 222 1.90 1.30 -8.01
C LYS A 222 3.22 0.75 -8.56
N GLY A 223 4.14 1.64 -8.91
CA GLY A 223 5.48 1.25 -9.31
C GLY A 223 6.54 2.29 -9.02
N VAL A 224 7.78 1.84 -9.01
CA VAL A 224 8.97 2.66 -8.99
C VAL A 224 9.82 2.29 -10.19
N ILE A 225 10.14 3.28 -10.99
CA ILE A 225 10.94 3.17 -12.20
C ILE A 225 12.23 3.95 -11.96
N VAL A 226 13.37 3.36 -12.27
CA VAL A 226 14.69 3.96 -12.11
C VAL A 226 15.37 3.98 -13.47
N CYS A 227 15.85 5.13 -13.92
CA CYS A 227 16.42 5.28 -15.26
C CYS A 227 17.56 6.31 -15.27
N THR A 228 18.57 6.14 -16.12
CA THR A 228 19.65 7.17 -16.27
C THR A 228 19.21 8.41 -17.05
N ALA A 229 17.99 8.42 -17.55
CA ALA A 229 17.37 9.57 -18.20
C ALA A 229 15.90 9.71 -17.76
N GLU A 230 15.42 10.95 -17.72
CA GLU A 230 13.99 11.22 -17.56
C GLU A 230 13.26 10.72 -18.81
N LEU A 231 12.34 9.76 -18.64
CA LEU A 231 11.52 9.23 -19.74
C LEU A 231 10.26 10.08 -19.87
N LEU A 232 10.08 10.66 -21.05
CA LEU A 232 8.98 11.57 -21.31
C LEU A 232 7.69 10.78 -21.57
N PRO A 233 6.55 11.25 -21.05
CA PRO A 233 5.26 10.63 -21.31
C PRO A 233 4.92 10.71 -22.81
N ARG A 234 4.43 9.61 -23.38
CA ARG A 234 3.96 9.53 -24.78
C ARG A 234 2.47 9.84 -24.92
N ASP A 235 1.71 9.64 -23.84
CA ASP A 235 0.27 9.87 -23.77
C ASP A 235 -0.09 10.86 -22.66
N GLY A 236 -1.29 11.43 -22.74
CA GLY A 236 -1.78 12.44 -21.79
C GLY A 236 -1.91 11.93 -20.34
N ASP A 237 -2.28 10.67 -20.14
CA ASP A 237 -2.42 10.07 -18.79
C ASP A 237 -1.06 9.90 -18.09
N ALA A 238 0.00 9.58 -18.83
CA ALA A 238 1.34 9.36 -18.28
C ALA A 238 1.93 10.64 -17.64
N THR A 239 1.56 11.83 -18.12
CA THR A 239 1.98 13.10 -17.49
C THR A 239 1.45 13.30 -16.08
N ARG A 240 0.33 12.66 -15.73
CA ARG A 240 -0.29 12.76 -14.40
C ARG A 240 0.07 11.59 -13.50
N ALA A 241 0.24 10.41 -14.10
CA ALA A 241 0.43 9.16 -13.36
C ALA A 241 1.88 8.87 -12.98
N VAL A 242 2.87 9.42 -13.70
CA VAL A 242 4.28 9.22 -13.38
C VAL A 242 4.92 10.56 -12.98
N THR A 243 5.41 10.63 -11.75
CA THR A 243 6.16 11.79 -11.26
C THR A 243 7.64 11.46 -11.22
N TRP A 244 8.44 12.17 -12.02
CA TRP A 244 9.89 12.02 -12.07
C TRP A 244 10.59 12.98 -11.11
N HIS A 245 11.62 12.49 -10.44
CA HIS A 245 12.57 13.31 -9.71
C HIS A 245 13.97 12.74 -9.84
N GLN A 246 14.96 13.62 -9.90
CA GLN A 246 16.35 13.21 -9.94
C GLN A 246 16.81 12.82 -8.54
N LEU A 247 17.48 11.67 -8.42
CA LEU A 247 18.08 11.23 -7.17
C LEU A 247 19.33 12.06 -6.86
N PRO A 248 19.47 12.56 -5.62
CA PRO A 248 20.70 13.16 -5.14
C PRO A 248 21.96 12.30 -5.43
N PRO A 249 23.08 12.93 -5.85
CA PRO A 249 24.32 12.20 -6.11
C PRO A 249 24.83 11.45 -4.87
N GLY A 250 25.21 10.18 -5.03
CA GLY A 250 25.69 9.32 -3.94
C GLY A 250 24.59 8.82 -3.01
N GLN A 251 23.34 8.79 -3.47
CA GLN A 251 22.22 8.20 -2.74
C GLN A 251 22.05 6.72 -3.09
N LEU A 252 21.68 5.94 -2.09
CA LEU A 252 21.36 4.52 -2.19
C LEU A 252 19.91 4.30 -1.75
N MET A 253 19.17 3.51 -2.52
CA MET A 253 17.78 3.17 -2.20
C MET A 253 17.54 1.68 -2.35
N VAL A 254 16.65 1.14 -1.52
CA VAL A 254 16.12 -0.22 -1.67
C VAL A 254 14.62 -0.14 -1.89
N ILE A 255 14.19 -0.77 -2.97
CA ILE A 255 12.82 -0.78 -3.46
C ILE A 255 12.30 -2.21 -3.41
N ARG A 256 11.08 -2.40 -2.92
CA ARG A 256 10.39 -3.69 -2.87
C ARG A 256 8.91 -3.49 -3.17
N GLU A 257 8.36 -4.32 -4.06
CA GLU A 257 6.93 -4.31 -4.44
C GLU A 257 6.41 -2.90 -4.76
N GLY A 258 7.15 -2.13 -5.57
CA GLY A 258 6.75 -0.77 -5.94
C GLY A 258 6.80 0.27 -4.82
N ALA A 259 7.48 -0.01 -3.70
CA ALA A 259 7.67 0.92 -2.60
C ALA A 259 9.14 1.05 -2.19
N VAL A 260 9.57 2.27 -1.89
CA VAL A 260 10.88 2.53 -1.28
C VAL A 260 10.83 2.10 0.19
N ILE A 261 11.61 1.07 0.54
CA ILE A 261 11.67 0.52 1.90
C ILE A 261 12.86 1.08 2.70
N HIS A 262 13.96 1.43 2.03
CA HIS A 262 15.12 2.08 2.62
C HIS A 262 15.72 3.14 1.69
N GLU A 263 16.27 4.20 2.28
CA GLU A 263 16.96 5.28 1.58
C GLU A 263 18.13 5.77 2.44
N ARG A 264 19.31 5.95 1.85
CA ARG A 264 20.54 6.40 2.52
C ARG A 264 21.29 7.36 1.61
N SER A 265 21.99 8.33 2.19
CA SER A 265 22.84 9.28 1.46
C SER A 265 24.17 9.47 2.16
N THR A 266 25.21 9.78 1.38
CA THR A 266 26.62 9.93 1.84
C THR A 266 26.88 11.16 2.73
N GLY A 267 25.86 11.71 3.39
CA GLY A 267 25.95 12.83 4.34
C GLY A 267 24.82 12.91 5.37
N GLY A 268 23.95 11.91 5.47
CA GLY A 268 22.89 11.85 6.48
C GLY A 268 23.34 11.10 7.73
N ALA A 269 23.03 11.63 8.92
CA ALA A 269 23.15 10.88 10.16
C ALA A 269 22.37 9.55 10.06
N LEU A 270 22.83 8.53 10.81
CA LEU A 270 22.12 7.27 11.01
C LEU A 270 20.62 7.52 11.16
N GLU A 271 19.83 7.23 10.13
CA GLU A 271 18.45 6.87 10.40
C GLU A 271 18.53 5.54 11.14
N THR A 272 18.26 5.62 12.44
CA THR A 272 17.90 4.46 13.25
C THR A 272 16.97 3.56 12.46
N PRO A 273 17.09 2.22 12.59
CA PRO A 273 16.14 1.28 11.98
C PRO A 273 14.74 1.83 12.18
N ARG A 274 13.92 1.94 11.11
CA ARG A 274 12.55 2.50 11.15
C ARG A 274 11.97 2.16 12.51
N GLU A 275 11.86 3.16 13.38
CA GLU A 275 11.33 2.95 14.70
C GLU A 275 9.94 2.37 14.43
N ARG A 276 9.75 1.07 14.73
CA ARG A 276 8.50 0.40 14.43
C ARG A 276 7.43 1.29 15.03
N TRP A 277 6.58 1.87 14.19
CA TRP A 277 5.61 2.86 14.63
C TRP A 277 4.70 2.16 15.64
N ARG A 278 5.04 2.34 16.92
CA ARG A 278 4.35 1.73 18.05
C ARG A 278 3.67 2.89 18.74
N PRO A 279 2.34 2.99 18.62
CA PRO A 279 1.62 4.10 19.23
C PRO A 279 1.85 4.07 20.74
N ALA A 280 2.09 5.24 21.30
CA ALA A 280 2.30 5.40 22.73
C ALA A 280 1.02 5.04 23.48
N ARG A 281 1.19 4.54 24.71
CA ARG A 281 0.08 4.31 25.63
C ARG A 281 -0.61 5.64 25.97
N THR A 282 -1.94 5.66 26.07
CA THR A 282 -2.74 6.88 26.30
C THR A 282 -3.58 6.78 27.56
N GLU A 283 -3.73 7.88 28.31
CA GLU A 283 -4.60 7.90 29.49
C GLU A 283 -6.07 7.83 29.12
N SER A 284 -6.89 7.22 29.99
CA SER A 284 -8.34 7.16 29.82
C SER A 284 -8.95 8.56 29.70
N ARG A 285 -9.96 8.70 28.83
CA ARG A 285 -10.64 9.98 28.58
C ARG A 285 -12.15 9.80 28.70
N VAL A 286 -12.83 10.84 29.19
CA VAL A 286 -14.30 10.89 29.27
C VAL A 286 -14.80 11.94 28.30
N PHE A 287 -15.81 11.59 27.50
CA PHE A 287 -16.43 12.47 26.52
C PHE A 287 -17.92 12.59 26.72
N ASP A 288 -18.45 13.78 26.46
CA ASP A 288 -19.85 14.01 26.17
C ASP A 288 -20.06 13.99 24.66
N VAL A 289 -20.92 13.09 24.21
CA VAL A 289 -21.23 12.85 22.81
C VAL A 289 -22.69 13.20 22.55
N THR A 290 -22.92 14.14 21.64
CA THR A 290 -24.26 14.49 21.15
C THR A 290 -24.35 14.18 19.67
N HIS A 291 -25.29 13.34 19.27
CA HIS A 291 -25.63 13.06 17.89
C HIS A 291 -27.06 13.53 17.65
N ARG A 292 -27.26 14.40 16.67
CA ARG A 292 -28.57 14.90 16.27
C ARG A 292 -28.78 14.68 14.78
N THR A 293 -29.79 13.89 14.43
CA THR A 293 -30.23 13.68 13.05
C THR A 293 -31.61 14.28 12.85
N VAL A 294 -31.78 15.07 11.80
CA VAL A 294 -33.04 15.70 11.39
C VAL A 294 -33.42 15.23 9.99
N TYR A 295 -34.54 14.54 9.89
CA TYR A 295 -35.19 14.18 8.63
C TYR A 295 -36.28 15.18 8.32
N LYS A 296 -36.28 15.73 7.10
CA LYS A 296 -37.38 16.54 6.55
C LYS A 296 -37.90 15.90 5.28
N TYR A 297 -39.21 15.72 5.20
CA TYR A 297 -39.89 15.11 4.07
C TYR A 297 -40.79 16.12 3.37
N GLU A 298 -40.78 16.12 2.04
CA GLU A 298 -41.65 17.00 1.23
C GLU A 298 -43.15 16.76 1.47
N LYS A 299 -43.52 15.50 1.71
CA LYS A 299 -44.89 15.08 2.04
C LYS A 299 -44.86 14.33 3.36
N ALA A 300 -45.97 14.40 4.11
CA ALA A 300 -46.09 13.69 5.36
C ALA A 300 -45.86 12.18 5.15
N VAL A 301 -45.01 11.60 5.99
CA VAL A 301 -44.83 10.16 6.12
C VAL A 301 -45.91 9.65 7.04
N GLU A 302 -46.77 8.77 6.56
CA GLU A 302 -47.89 8.23 7.34
C GLU A 302 -47.50 6.97 8.11
N ARG A 303 -46.63 6.15 7.51
CA ARG A 303 -46.15 4.91 8.13
C ARG A 303 -44.69 4.64 7.80
N SER A 304 -43.87 4.50 8.83
CA SER A 304 -42.44 4.15 8.69
C SER A 304 -41.95 3.25 9.83
N THR A 305 -40.86 2.53 9.55
CA THR A 305 -40.08 1.85 10.58
C THR A 305 -38.64 2.27 10.51
N HIS A 306 -38.02 2.51 11.65
CA HIS A 306 -36.62 2.90 11.75
C HIS A 306 -35.85 1.97 12.68
N VAL A 307 -34.55 1.82 12.45
CA VAL A 307 -33.61 1.07 13.26
C VAL A 307 -32.48 2.02 13.62
N LEU A 308 -32.29 2.24 14.93
CA LEU A 308 -31.31 3.16 15.47
C LEU A 308 -30.24 2.38 16.24
N ARG A 309 -28.98 2.63 15.88
CA ARG A 309 -27.77 2.13 16.53
C ARG A 309 -26.96 3.33 17.02
N LEU A 310 -27.54 4.09 17.95
CA LEU A 310 -26.98 5.36 18.44
C LEU A 310 -26.53 5.31 19.90
N THR A 311 -26.68 4.16 20.56
CA THR A 311 -26.23 3.94 21.92
C THR A 311 -24.81 3.38 21.90
N PRO A 312 -23.81 4.05 22.50
CA PRO A 312 -22.43 3.58 22.52
C PRO A 312 -22.27 2.18 23.13
N VAL A 313 -21.26 1.45 22.68
CA VAL A 313 -20.93 0.12 23.21
C VAL A 313 -20.45 0.24 24.65
N HIS A 314 -20.88 -0.68 25.51
CA HIS A 314 -20.36 -0.81 26.87
C HIS A 314 -19.60 -2.14 26.99
N ASP A 315 -18.29 -2.08 27.20
CA ASP A 315 -17.42 -3.25 27.35
C ASP A 315 -16.16 -2.93 28.17
N HIS A 316 -15.23 -3.87 28.25
CA HIS A 316 -13.97 -3.74 28.98
C HIS A 316 -13.06 -2.56 28.58
N LEU A 317 -13.26 -1.93 27.41
CA LEU A 317 -12.46 -0.77 26.96
C LEU A 317 -13.29 0.52 26.88
N GLN A 318 -14.61 0.44 27.09
CA GLN A 318 -15.50 1.59 26.99
C GLN A 318 -16.63 1.48 28.00
N ASN A 319 -16.68 2.43 28.93
CA ASN A 319 -17.68 2.51 29.98
C ASN A 319 -18.68 3.63 29.69
N VAL A 320 -19.91 3.26 29.34
CA VAL A 320 -21.01 4.21 29.15
C VAL A 320 -21.61 4.61 30.50
N GLN A 321 -21.39 5.84 30.92
CA GLN A 321 -21.87 6.37 32.21
C GLN A 321 -23.33 6.80 32.13
N SER A 322 -23.71 7.46 31.03
CA SER A 322 -25.09 7.85 30.75
C SER A 322 -25.36 7.78 29.25
N SER A 323 -26.59 7.45 28.86
CA SER A 323 -27.04 7.48 27.46
C SER A 323 -28.55 7.69 27.40
N GLN A 324 -28.97 8.69 26.63
CA GLN A 324 -30.36 9.03 26.41
C GLN A 324 -30.61 9.22 24.92
N LEU A 325 -31.65 8.56 24.41
CA LEU A 325 -32.08 8.66 23.01
C LEU A 325 -33.52 9.17 22.97
N THR A 326 -33.73 10.34 22.38
CA THR A 326 -35.02 11.01 22.23
C THR A 326 -35.42 11.10 20.77
N ILE A 327 -36.73 11.01 20.51
CA ILE A 327 -37.33 11.09 19.18
C ILE A 327 -38.48 12.10 19.27
N SER A 328 -38.55 13.05 18.34
CA SER A 328 -39.54 14.14 18.37
C SER A 328 -40.97 13.69 18.06
N VAL A 329 -41.12 12.60 17.30
CA VAL A 329 -42.40 12.07 16.86
C VAL A 329 -42.91 11.02 17.87
N PRO A 330 -44.21 10.94 18.16
CA PRO A 330 -44.78 9.83 18.91
C PRO A 330 -44.51 8.50 18.19
N THR A 331 -43.79 7.59 18.86
CA THR A 331 -43.39 6.31 18.26
C THR A 331 -43.65 5.15 19.22
N GLN A 332 -43.90 3.97 18.67
CA GLN A 332 -43.72 2.73 19.42
C GLN A 332 -42.26 2.29 19.25
N SER A 333 -41.57 2.01 20.35
CA SER A 333 -40.16 1.62 20.32
C SER A 333 -39.92 0.29 21.04
N ARG A 334 -38.92 -0.45 20.55
CA ARG A 334 -38.44 -1.68 21.18
C ARG A 334 -36.92 -1.73 21.11
N ASP A 335 -36.31 -1.94 22.27
CA ASP A 335 -34.87 -2.13 22.40
C ASP A 335 -34.51 -3.61 22.39
N TYR A 336 -33.42 -3.94 21.72
CA TYR A 336 -32.86 -5.30 21.70
C TYR A 336 -31.35 -5.25 21.42
N ILE A 337 -30.69 -6.39 21.61
CA ILE A 337 -29.30 -6.59 21.22
C ILE A 337 -29.29 -7.42 19.95
N ASP A 338 -28.62 -6.94 18.91
CA ASP A 338 -28.50 -7.68 17.64
C ASP A 338 -27.44 -8.79 17.71
N VAL A 339 -27.29 -9.54 16.63
CA VAL A 339 -26.33 -10.66 16.55
C VAL A 339 -24.86 -10.24 16.69
N PHE A 340 -24.56 -8.95 16.54
CA PHE A 340 -23.21 -8.39 16.69
C PHE A 340 -22.97 -7.82 18.08
N GLY A 341 -23.98 -7.83 18.95
CA GLY A 341 -23.92 -7.25 20.29
C GLY A 341 -24.24 -5.76 20.32
N ASN A 342 -24.73 -5.15 19.23
CA ASN A 342 -25.10 -3.75 19.23
C ASN A 342 -26.40 -3.52 19.98
N ARG A 343 -26.51 -2.40 20.70
CA ARG A 343 -27.77 -1.97 21.31
C ARG A 343 -28.59 -1.23 20.25
N VAL A 344 -29.72 -1.83 19.88
CA VAL A 344 -30.56 -1.36 18.77
C VAL A 344 -31.92 -0.94 19.31
N ARG A 345 -32.39 0.24 18.89
CA ARG A 345 -33.77 0.69 19.08
C ARG A 345 -34.53 0.64 17.77
N ARG A 346 -35.54 -0.22 17.69
CA ARG A 346 -36.48 -0.25 16.56
C ARG A 346 -37.66 0.65 16.85
N LEU A 347 -38.02 1.49 15.89
CA LEU A 347 -39.17 2.39 15.93
C LEU A 347 -40.21 1.94 14.91
N ALA A 348 -41.49 2.03 15.30
CA ALA A 348 -42.63 1.98 14.40
C ALA A 348 -43.43 3.28 14.59
N ILE A 349 -43.66 3.98 13.48
CA ILE A 349 -44.36 5.26 13.46
C ILE A 349 -45.60 5.10 12.57
N GLU A 350 -46.76 5.37 13.16
CA GLU A 350 -48.07 5.33 12.49
C GLU A 350 -48.77 6.69 12.54
N THR A 351 -48.13 7.69 13.17
CA THR A 351 -48.64 9.06 13.23
C THR A 351 -48.01 9.87 12.09
N PRO A 352 -48.79 10.57 11.26
CA PRO A 352 -48.25 11.37 10.16
C PRO A 352 -47.27 12.45 10.65
N PHE A 353 -46.10 12.55 10.02
CA PHE A 353 -45.10 13.58 10.32
C PHE A 353 -44.37 14.05 9.06
N SER A 354 -43.93 15.31 9.05
CA SER A 354 -43.09 15.90 8.00
C SER A 354 -41.65 16.15 8.43
N GLU A 355 -41.40 16.21 9.74
CA GLU A 355 -40.07 16.37 10.33
C GLU A 355 -39.89 15.39 11.49
N MET A 356 -38.76 14.70 11.53
CA MET A 356 -38.36 13.83 12.63
C MET A 356 -36.95 14.17 13.09
N VAL A 357 -36.82 14.47 14.38
CA VAL A 357 -35.55 14.71 15.05
C VAL A 357 -35.24 13.52 15.94
N ILE A 358 -34.06 12.96 15.76
CA ILE A 358 -33.48 11.92 16.61
C ILE A 358 -32.26 12.51 17.29
N GLU A 359 -32.25 12.49 18.61
CA GLU A 359 -31.13 13.03 19.39
C GLU A 359 -30.63 11.99 20.40
N SER A 360 -29.34 11.66 20.32
CA SER A 360 -28.63 10.80 21.26
C SER A 360 -27.63 11.64 22.04
N ARG A 361 -27.70 11.59 23.37
CA ARG A 361 -26.71 12.20 24.27
C ARG A 361 -26.13 11.13 25.16
N SER A 362 -24.81 11.01 25.19
CA SER A 362 -24.12 9.99 25.98
C SER A 362 -22.85 10.53 26.62
N THR A 363 -22.60 10.17 27.87
CA THR A 363 -21.29 10.38 28.53
C THR A 363 -20.55 9.05 28.56
N VAL A 364 -19.39 9.01 27.93
CA VAL A 364 -18.64 7.77 27.70
C VAL A 364 -17.20 7.94 28.15
N GLU A 365 -16.74 7.02 28.97
CA GLU A 365 -15.34 6.86 29.34
C GLU A 365 -14.69 5.82 28.44
N VAL A 366 -13.65 6.23 27.70
CA VAL A 366 -12.83 5.35 26.87
C VAL A 366 -11.55 5.05 27.64
N LEU A 367 -11.31 3.77 27.90
CA LEU A 367 -10.23 3.32 28.76
C LEU A 367 -8.93 3.14 27.97
N ASP A 368 -7.82 3.31 28.68
CA ASP A 368 -6.47 3.10 28.16
C ASP A 368 -6.30 1.66 27.64
N VAL A 369 -5.84 1.56 26.40
CA VAL A 369 -5.31 0.33 25.84
C VAL A 369 -3.89 0.60 25.42
N ASP A 370 -2.94 -0.21 25.91
CA ASP A 370 -1.74 -0.45 25.12
C ASP A 370 -2.25 -1.01 23.78
N PRO A 371 -2.14 -0.23 22.68
CA PRO A 371 -2.74 -0.59 21.41
C PRO A 371 -2.19 -1.93 20.92
N LEU A 372 -1.00 -2.29 21.39
CA LEU A 372 -0.31 -3.53 21.10
C LEU A 372 0.25 -4.19 22.38
N GLY A 373 -0.41 -4.13 23.54
CA GLY A 373 0.12 -4.70 24.79
C GLY A 373 0.45 -6.19 24.70
N TYR A 374 1.73 -6.50 24.46
CA TYR A 374 2.25 -7.85 24.27
C TYR A 374 2.68 -8.45 25.62
N ASP A 375 2.34 -9.71 25.88
CA ASP A 375 3.10 -10.57 26.79
C ASP A 375 4.15 -11.36 25.96
N PRO A 376 5.37 -11.64 26.46
CA PRO A 376 6.54 -11.97 25.65
C PRO A 376 6.62 -13.43 25.16
N LEU A 377 5.50 -14.16 25.10
CA LEU A 377 5.45 -15.49 24.45
C LEU A 377 5.42 -15.32 22.91
N ARG A 378 6.45 -14.66 22.35
CA ARG A 378 6.57 -14.27 20.95
C ARG A 378 6.81 -15.47 20.04
N VAL A 379 5.74 -16.09 19.57
CA VAL A 379 5.73 -16.61 18.19
C VAL A 379 5.31 -15.43 17.32
N ARG A 380 6.21 -14.92 16.47
CA ARG A 380 5.81 -13.93 15.44
C ARG A 380 4.70 -14.58 14.62
N SER A 381 3.51 -14.00 14.63
CA SER A 381 2.42 -14.49 13.80
C SER A 381 2.72 -14.10 12.36
N THR A 382 2.80 -15.10 11.49
CA THR A 382 3.07 -14.90 10.06
C THR A 382 1.80 -15.15 9.25
N ILE A 383 1.63 -14.41 8.16
CA ILE A 383 0.61 -14.70 7.16
C ILE A 383 1.14 -15.83 6.25
N PRO A 384 0.30 -16.80 5.81
CA PRO A 384 -1.13 -16.94 6.08
C PRO A 384 -1.43 -17.43 7.50
N LEU A 385 -2.52 -16.90 8.08
CA LEU A 385 -3.00 -17.35 9.38
C LEU A 385 -3.71 -18.71 9.27
N VAL A 386 -3.36 -19.61 10.18
CA VAL A 386 -4.03 -20.91 10.31
C VAL A 386 -4.95 -20.87 11.53
N TRP A 387 -6.25 -20.97 11.28
CA TRP A 387 -7.28 -21.04 12.30
C TRP A 387 -7.69 -22.50 12.54
N MET A 388 -7.87 -22.88 13.81
CA MET A 388 -8.46 -24.17 14.11
C MET A 388 -9.88 -24.25 13.53
N PRO A 389 -10.39 -25.43 13.10
CA PRO A 389 -11.68 -25.53 12.44
C PRO A 389 -12.83 -24.86 13.20
N TRP A 390 -12.87 -25.01 14.53
CA TRP A 390 -13.88 -24.37 15.38
C TRP A 390 -13.71 -22.84 15.46
N GLN A 391 -12.48 -22.31 15.48
CA GLN A 391 -12.23 -20.87 15.43
C GLN A 391 -12.70 -20.30 14.10
N ARG A 392 -12.37 -20.99 13.00
CA ARG A 392 -12.81 -20.60 11.66
C ARG A 392 -14.33 -20.56 11.58
N GLN A 393 -15.04 -21.55 12.13
CA GLN A 393 -16.50 -21.56 12.16
C GLN A 393 -17.10 -20.36 12.91
N ILE A 394 -16.49 -19.93 14.02
CA ILE A 394 -16.93 -18.77 14.79
C ILE A 394 -16.58 -17.45 14.07
N LEU A 395 -15.42 -17.41 13.41
CA LEU A 395 -14.90 -16.22 12.73
C LEU A 395 -15.39 -16.08 11.28
N ASP A 396 -16.07 -17.09 10.74
CA ASP A 396 -16.47 -17.19 9.33
C ASP A 396 -17.16 -15.90 8.81
N PRO A 397 -18.13 -15.30 9.52
CA PRO A 397 -18.79 -14.08 9.04
C PRO A 397 -17.85 -12.87 8.89
N TYR A 398 -16.69 -12.90 9.56
CA TYR A 398 -15.66 -11.87 9.52
C TYR A 398 -14.47 -12.24 8.64
N LEU A 399 -14.43 -13.45 8.11
CA LEU A 399 -13.42 -13.96 7.17
C LEU A 399 -13.93 -13.94 5.72
N LEU A 400 -15.25 -14.00 5.51
CA LEU A 400 -15.84 -14.04 4.18
C LEU A 400 -15.55 -12.74 3.39
N PRO A 401 -14.97 -12.84 2.18
CA PRO A 401 -14.76 -11.69 1.32
C PRO A 401 -16.10 -11.04 0.94
N PHE A 402 -16.04 -9.78 0.50
CA PHE A 402 -17.22 -9.09 -0.02
C PHE A 402 -17.71 -9.76 -1.30
N GLU A 403 -18.99 -9.57 -1.62
CA GLU A 403 -19.58 -9.99 -2.89
C GLU A 403 -19.00 -9.13 -4.03
N LEU A 404 -17.89 -9.59 -4.60
CA LEU A 404 -17.20 -8.99 -5.74
C LEU A 404 -16.94 -10.06 -6.81
N PRO A 405 -16.83 -9.67 -8.09
CA PRO A 405 -16.32 -10.55 -9.15
C PRO A 405 -14.99 -11.21 -8.77
N GLU A 406 -14.81 -12.47 -9.17
CA GLU A 406 -13.59 -13.25 -8.85
C GLU A 406 -12.30 -12.58 -9.36
N THR A 407 -12.37 -11.91 -10.51
CA THR A 407 -11.25 -11.15 -11.08
C THR A 407 -10.84 -9.97 -10.21
N GLU A 408 -11.80 -9.25 -9.63
CA GLU A 408 -11.54 -8.13 -8.73
C GLU A 408 -10.96 -8.60 -7.40
N LEU A 409 -11.48 -9.74 -6.88
CA LEU A 409 -10.94 -10.38 -5.67
C LEU A 409 -9.51 -10.87 -5.87
N ALA A 410 -9.18 -11.44 -7.03
CA ALA A 410 -7.82 -11.86 -7.36
C ALA A 410 -6.86 -10.65 -7.36
N GLU A 411 -7.25 -9.55 -8.00
CA GLU A 411 -6.43 -8.34 -8.09
C GLU A 411 -6.21 -7.66 -6.72
N LEU A 412 -7.26 -7.59 -5.89
CA LEU A 412 -7.17 -7.14 -4.51
C LEU A 412 -6.36 -8.11 -3.63
N GLY A 413 -6.41 -9.41 -3.93
CA GLY A 413 -5.64 -10.44 -3.23
C GLY A 413 -4.14 -10.30 -3.49
N GLU A 414 -3.76 -10.06 -4.74
CA GLU A 414 -2.39 -9.72 -5.13
C GLU A 414 -1.93 -8.40 -4.48
N TYR A 415 -2.78 -7.37 -4.50
CA TYR A 415 -2.51 -6.11 -3.81
C TYR A 415 -2.26 -6.36 -2.31
N ALA A 416 -3.14 -7.09 -1.63
CA ALA A 416 -2.98 -7.43 -0.22
C ALA A 416 -1.69 -8.24 0.05
N MET A 417 -1.34 -9.17 -0.84
CA MET A 417 -0.14 -10.00 -0.73
C MET A 417 1.16 -9.20 -0.96
N SER A 418 1.11 -8.09 -1.70
CA SER A 418 2.26 -7.17 -1.86
C SER A 418 2.73 -6.66 -0.48
N PHE A 419 1.78 -6.30 0.40
CA PHE A 419 2.06 -5.84 1.77
C PHE A 419 2.69 -6.95 2.60
N VAL A 420 2.20 -8.18 2.45
CA VAL A 420 2.73 -9.35 3.14
C VAL A 420 4.19 -9.59 2.73
N LYS A 421 4.46 -9.63 1.42
CA LYS A 421 5.81 -9.83 0.87
C LYS A 421 6.75 -8.72 1.33
N ARG A 422 6.29 -7.46 1.32
CA ARG A 422 7.14 -6.31 1.65
C ARG A 422 7.48 -6.18 3.13
N ASN A 423 6.60 -6.66 4.01
CA ASN A 423 6.81 -6.71 5.46
C ASN A 423 7.30 -8.09 5.97
N ASP A 424 7.84 -8.92 5.08
CA ASP A 424 8.41 -10.23 5.45
C ASP A 424 7.43 -11.15 6.20
N TYR A 425 6.18 -11.14 5.74
CA TYR A 425 5.08 -11.96 6.24
C TYR A 425 4.69 -11.70 7.70
N ASP A 426 5.24 -10.68 8.36
CA ASP A 426 4.86 -10.29 9.72
C ASP A 426 3.44 -9.71 9.73
N LEU A 427 2.55 -10.33 10.51
CA LEU A 427 1.14 -9.95 10.57
C LEU A 427 0.95 -8.48 10.98
N VAL A 428 1.62 -8.04 12.05
CA VAL A 428 1.35 -6.71 12.61
C VAL A 428 1.95 -5.64 11.73
N ASP A 429 3.19 -5.84 11.28
CA ASP A 429 3.87 -4.89 10.41
C ASP A 429 3.10 -4.77 9.06
N THR A 430 2.56 -5.87 8.53
CA THR A 430 1.69 -5.88 7.32
C THR A 430 0.41 -5.07 7.53
N LEU A 431 -0.31 -5.28 8.63
CA LEU A 431 -1.57 -4.57 8.88
C LEU A 431 -1.38 -3.08 9.15
N LEU A 432 -0.29 -2.71 9.83
CA LEU A 432 0.11 -1.31 10.02
C LEU A 432 0.46 -0.66 8.68
N ASP A 433 1.16 -1.38 7.81
CA ASP A 433 1.54 -0.87 6.50
C ASP A 433 0.33 -0.67 5.57
N ILE A 434 -0.64 -1.60 5.56
CA ILE A 434 -1.92 -1.40 4.87
C ILE A 434 -2.61 -0.13 5.39
N ASN A 435 -2.71 0.03 6.71
CA ASN A 435 -3.35 1.18 7.35
C ASN A 435 -2.70 2.51 6.95
N HIS A 436 -1.37 2.58 7.01
CA HIS A 436 -0.62 3.78 6.64
C HIS A 436 -0.64 4.05 5.14
N THR A 437 -0.63 3.01 4.31
CA THR A 437 -0.69 3.17 2.85
C THR A 437 -2.03 3.74 2.43
N ILE A 438 -3.14 3.25 2.99
CA ILE A 438 -4.46 3.83 2.70
C ILE A 438 -4.48 5.32 3.08
N PHE A 439 -3.98 5.67 4.27
CA PHE A 439 -3.90 7.07 4.71
C PHE A 439 -3.06 7.97 3.79
N ARG A 440 -1.91 7.48 3.31
CA ARG A 440 -0.97 8.30 2.52
C ARG A 440 -1.34 8.40 1.06
N GLU A 441 -1.88 7.33 0.49
CA GLU A 441 -2.06 7.20 -0.97
C GLU A 441 -3.50 7.43 -1.42
N TYR A 442 -4.49 7.37 -0.52
CA TYR A 442 -5.89 7.56 -0.88
C TYR A 442 -6.37 8.94 -0.43
N ALA A 443 -6.89 9.72 -1.39
CA ALA A 443 -7.37 11.05 -1.12
C ALA A 443 -8.78 11.03 -0.51
N TYR A 444 -8.93 11.72 0.63
CA TYR A 444 -10.24 11.91 1.25
C TYR A 444 -11.06 12.95 0.46
N VAL A 445 -12.13 12.52 -0.21
CA VAL A 445 -12.99 13.40 -1.03
C VAL A 445 -14.46 13.12 -0.74
N GLN A 446 -15.17 14.12 -0.22
CA GLN A 446 -16.60 14.02 0.04
C GLN A 446 -17.41 14.15 -1.27
N GLY A 447 -18.51 13.39 -1.37
CA GLY A 447 -19.47 13.49 -2.47
C GLY A 447 -19.11 12.71 -3.76
N GLU A 448 -17.92 12.11 -3.83
CA GLU A 448 -17.49 11.27 -4.96
C GLU A 448 -18.02 9.84 -4.87
N THR A 449 -18.30 9.36 -3.66
CA THR A 449 -18.69 7.96 -3.41
C THR A 449 -20.13 7.85 -2.91
N THR A 450 -20.69 6.66 -3.08
CA THR A 450 -22.04 6.31 -2.62
C THR A 450 -21.97 5.11 -1.69
N VAL A 451 -23.08 4.76 -1.04
CA VAL A 451 -23.18 3.52 -0.25
C VAL A 451 -22.98 2.24 -1.06
N LEU A 452 -23.03 2.33 -2.40
CA LEU A 452 -22.79 1.21 -3.32
C LEU A 452 -21.35 1.13 -3.82
N THR A 453 -20.49 2.11 -3.49
CA THR A 453 -19.08 2.11 -3.88
C THR A 453 -18.39 0.90 -3.26
N SER A 454 -17.79 0.07 -4.11
CA SER A 454 -17.14 -1.17 -3.70
C SER A 454 -15.70 -0.93 -3.21
N ALA A 455 -15.14 -1.90 -2.49
CA ALA A 455 -13.72 -1.86 -2.12
C ALA A 455 -12.81 -1.81 -3.38
N PHE A 456 -13.22 -2.44 -4.48
CA PHE A 456 -12.48 -2.42 -5.73
C PHE A 456 -12.49 -1.03 -6.39
N ASP A 457 -13.64 -0.35 -6.41
CA ASP A 457 -13.73 1.03 -6.93
C ASP A 457 -12.80 1.99 -6.19
N VAL A 458 -12.73 1.86 -4.87
CA VAL A 458 -11.85 2.68 -4.01
C VAL A 458 -10.39 2.35 -4.29
N TYR A 459 -10.07 1.06 -4.42
CA TYR A 459 -8.74 0.58 -4.78
C TYR A 459 -8.27 1.13 -6.14
N VAL A 460 -9.13 1.15 -7.16
CA VAL A 460 -8.78 1.70 -8.48
C VAL A 460 -8.64 3.23 -8.41
N ASN A 461 -9.66 3.92 -7.88
CA ASN A 461 -9.74 5.38 -7.97
C ASN A 461 -8.87 6.13 -6.94
N ARG A 462 -8.38 5.43 -5.90
CA ARG A 462 -7.60 5.99 -4.78
C ARG A 462 -8.28 7.20 -4.10
N ARG A 463 -9.61 7.20 -4.06
CA ARG A 463 -10.44 8.29 -3.51
C ARG A 463 -11.62 7.71 -2.74
N GLY A 464 -12.01 8.37 -1.66
CA GLY A 464 -13.20 7.99 -0.90
C GLY A 464 -13.34 8.75 0.42
N VAL A 465 -14.23 8.28 1.26
CA VAL A 465 -14.43 8.76 2.64
C VAL A 465 -14.08 7.67 3.67
N CYS A 466 -14.25 7.95 4.97
CA CYS A 466 -13.86 7.03 6.03
C CYS A 466 -14.54 5.64 5.94
N GLN A 467 -15.80 5.61 5.48
CA GLN A 467 -16.54 4.37 5.20
C GLN A 467 -15.83 3.52 4.13
N ASP A 468 -15.38 4.15 3.05
CA ASP A 468 -14.77 3.51 1.89
C ASP A 468 -13.42 2.91 2.25
N PHE A 469 -12.59 3.69 2.95
CA PHE A 469 -11.27 3.25 3.43
C PHE A 469 -11.39 2.09 4.43
N THR A 470 -12.41 2.13 5.28
CA THR A 470 -12.72 1.04 6.22
C THR A 470 -13.11 -0.24 5.47
N ASN A 471 -14.02 -0.14 4.50
CA ASN A 471 -14.45 -1.31 3.71
C ASN A 471 -13.31 -1.90 2.88
N LEU A 472 -12.46 -1.06 2.29
CA LEU A 472 -11.25 -1.50 1.60
C LEU A 472 -10.33 -2.27 2.56
N MET A 473 -10.00 -1.69 3.72
CA MET A 473 -9.10 -2.35 4.67
C MET A 473 -9.68 -3.68 5.20
N ILE A 474 -11.00 -3.76 5.43
CA ILE A 474 -11.68 -5.01 5.75
C ILE A 474 -11.52 -6.03 4.62
N CYS A 475 -11.70 -5.62 3.36
CA CYS A 475 -11.58 -6.51 2.22
C CYS A 475 -10.18 -7.10 2.11
N LEU A 476 -9.14 -6.25 2.19
CA LEU A 476 -7.74 -6.68 2.15
C LEU A 476 -7.40 -7.62 3.31
N ALA A 477 -7.80 -7.28 4.53
CA ALA A 477 -7.56 -8.12 5.70
C ALA A 477 -8.20 -9.51 5.56
N ARG A 478 -9.44 -9.58 5.07
CA ARG A 478 -10.15 -10.85 4.86
C ARG A 478 -9.51 -11.71 3.78
N LEU A 479 -9.04 -11.10 2.69
CA LEU A 479 -8.28 -11.80 1.64
C LEU A 479 -6.97 -12.40 2.17
N LEU A 480 -6.38 -11.80 3.20
CA LEU A 480 -5.21 -12.33 3.91
C LEU A 480 -5.55 -13.35 5.01
N GLY A 481 -6.83 -13.70 5.18
CA GLY A 481 -7.29 -14.62 6.22
C GLY A 481 -7.33 -14.01 7.63
N VAL A 482 -7.31 -12.69 7.74
CA VAL A 482 -7.44 -11.94 9.00
C VAL A 482 -8.92 -11.58 9.20
N PRO A 483 -9.57 -12.04 10.29
CA PRO A 483 -10.96 -11.66 10.55
C PRO A 483 -11.07 -10.15 10.78
N ALA A 484 -12.01 -9.52 10.08
CA ALA A 484 -12.19 -8.07 10.09
C ALA A 484 -13.66 -7.69 10.24
N ARG A 485 -13.93 -6.66 11.03
CA ARG A 485 -15.27 -6.10 11.24
C ARG A 485 -15.28 -4.58 11.13
N TYR A 486 -16.38 -4.06 10.61
CA TYR A 486 -16.65 -2.63 10.50
C TYR A 486 -17.04 -2.08 11.86
N VAL A 487 -16.55 -0.89 12.19
CA VAL A 487 -16.95 -0.14 13.38
C VAL A 487 -17.45 1.22 12.96
N CYS A 488 -18.62 1.59 13.46
CA CYS A 488 -19.16 2.93 13.38
C CYS A 488 -19.11 3.58 14.77
N GLY A 489 -18.73 4.85 14.81
CA GLY A 489 -18.72 5.61 16.05
C GLY A 489 -18.35 7.07 15.85
N TYR A 490 -17.66 7.63 16.84
CA TYR A 490 -17.31 9.04 16.87
C TYR A 490 -15.83 9.21 17.20
N ILE A 491 -15.22 10.27 16.68
CA ILE A 491 -13.81 10.59 16.90
C ILE A 491 -13.70 12.01 17.49
N TYR A 492 -12.89 12.15 18.53
CA TYR A 492 -12.51 13.46 19.05
C TYR A 492 -11.31 14.00 18.27
N THR A 493 -11.49 15.11 17.55
CA THR A 493 -10.43 15.71 16.72
C THR A 493 -9.73 16.91 17.38
N GLY A 494 -10.02 17.24 18.64
CA GLY A 494 -9.39 18.36 19.35
C GLY A 494 -9.96 19.74 19.01
N PRO A 495 -9.64 20.78 19.81
CA PRO A 495 -10.30 22.10 19.74
C PRO A 495 -9.79 23.03 18.63
N LYS A 496 -8.68 22.70 17.95
CA LYS A 496 -8.00 23.57 16.95
C LYS A 496 -7.84 22.94 15.57
N ASN A 497 -8.45 21.79 15.32
CA ASN A 497 -8.21 21.08 14.06
C ASN A 497 -9.05 21.64 12.90
N PRO A 498 -8.46 21.88 11.71
CA PRO A 498 -9.21 22.20 10.48
C PRO A 498 -10.27 21.15 10.13
N ASN A 499 -10.11 19.94 10.68
CA ASN A 499 -11.00 18.79 10.54
C ASN A 499 -12.30 18.90 11.35
N GLN A 500 -12.61 20.03 11.98
CA GLN A 500 -13.98 20.31 12.46
C GLN A 500 -15.02 20.17 11.34
N ARG A 501 -14.64 20.43 10.07
CA ARG A 501 -15.49 20.19 8.88
C ARG A 501 -15.55 18.72 8.41
N GLN A 502 -14.72 17.83 8.96
CA GLN A 502 -14.83 16.38 8.71
C GLN A 502 -15.92 15.73 9.58
N GLY A 503 -16.47 16.45 10.56
CA GLY A 503 -17.36 15.95 11.60
C GLY A 503 -18.85 16.23 11.36
N GLU A 504 -19.42 15.79 10.24
CA GLU A 504 -20.86 16.02 9.99
C GLU A 504 -21.80 14.83 10.19
N ALA A 505 -21.36 13.58 10.45
CA ALA A 505 -22.38 12.53 10.72
C ALA A 505 -21.97 11.31 11.56
N SER A 506 -20.74 10.80 11.42
CA SER A 506 -20.16 9.67 12.18
C SER A 506 -18.79 9.35 11.60
N HIS A 507 -17.94 8.66 12.35
CA HIS A 507 -16.67 8.12 11.85
C HIS A 507 -16.73 6.60 11.70
N ALA A 508 -15.88 6.07 10.83
CA ALA A 508 -15.77 4.65 10.54
C ALA A 508 -14.32 4.20 10.57
N TRP A 509 -14.09 3.01 11.13
CA TRP A 509 -12.79 2.36 11.16
C TRP A 509 -12.96 0.84 11.23
N VAL A 510 -11.87 0.09 11.09
CA VAL A 510 -11.89 -1.37 11.11
C VAL A 510 -11.40 -1.90 12.44
N GLN A 511 -11.97 -3.02 12.90
CA GLN A 511 -11.35 -3.86 13.92
C GLN A 511 -10.89 -5.17 13.29
N LEU A 512 -9.64 -5.55 13.57
CA LEU A 512 -9.00 -6.78 13.11
C LEU A 512 -8.75 -7.71 14.29
N TYR A 513 -9.09 -8.99 14.13
CA TYR A 513 -8.87 -9.99 15.16
C TYR A 513 -7.45 -10.56 15.06
N LEU A 514 -6.64 -10.26 16.07
CA LEU A 514 -5.27 -10.74 16.18
C LEU A 514 -5.22 -11.98 17.09
N PRO A 515 -4.55 -13.08 16.67
CA PRO A 515 -4.41 -14.27 17.50
C PRO A 515 -3.86 -13.95 18.89
N GLN A 516 -4.49 -14.48 19.94
CA GLN A 516 -4.11 -14.29 21.35
C GLN A 516 -4.18 -12.85 21.88
N VAL A 517 -4.59 -11.88 21.04
CA VAL A 517 -4.69 -10.46 21.40
C VAL A 517 -6.14 -9.96 21.36
N GLY A 518 -6.95 -10.49 20.42
CA GLY A 518 -8.34 -10.08 20.25
C GLY A 518 -8.53 -8.98 19.20
N TRP A 519 -9.68 -8.32 19.26
CA TRP A 519 -10.05 -7.27 18.31
C TRP A 519 -9.28 -5.97 18.59
N LYS A 520 -8.52 -5.50 17.61
CA LYS A 520 -7.77 -4.22 17.66
C LYS A 520 -8.22 -3.31 16.53
N GLY A 521 -8.40 -2.03 16.83
CA GLY A 521 -8.92 -1.06 15.87
C GLY A 521 -7.81 -0.36 15.09
N PHE A 522 -8.03 -0.22 13.80
CA PHE A 522 -7.17 0.49 12.85
C PHE A 522 -8.03 1.51 12.12
N ASP A 523 -7.55 2.75 12.08
CA ASP A 523 -8.20 3.87 11.41
C ASP A 523 -7.42 4.26 10.15
N PRO A 524 -7.80 3.72 8.97
CA PRO A 524 -7.11 3.99 7.72
C PRO A 524 -7.31 5.42 7.23
N THR A 525 -8.29 6.15 7.75
CA THR A 525 -8.55 7.56 7.41
C THR A 525 -7.50 8.48 8.03
N ASN A 526 -7.01 8.11 9.22
CA ASN A 526 -6.03 8.88 9.97
C ASN A 526 -4.66 8.19 10.01
N GLY A 527 -4.55 6.97 9.48
CA GLY A 527 -3.31 6.18 9.49
C GLY A 527 -2.87 5.80 10.90
N ILE A 528 -3.79 5.68 11.85
CA ILE A 528 -3.48 5.39 13.26
C ILE A 528 -4.18 4.13 13.78
N LEU A 529 -3.69 3.58 14.90
CA LEU A 529 -4.48 2.64 15.69
C LEU A 529 -5.50 3.40 16.52
N THR A 530 -6.69 2.81 16.71
CA THR A 530 -7.71 3.44 17.54
C THR A 530 -7.32 3.40 19.00
N GLN A 531 -7.47 4.52 19.69
CA GLN A 531 -7.16 4.65 21.11
C GLN A 531 -8.29 5.38 21.83
N THR A 532 -7.96 6.20 22.82
CA THR A 532 -8.91 6.88 23.69
C THR A 532 -9.70 8.00 23.01
N ASP A 533 -9.41 8.33 21.75
CA ASP A 533 -10.16 9.35 20.99
C ASP A 533 -11.30 8.76 20.14
N HIS A 534 -11.45 7.42 20.11
CA HIS A 534 -12.44 6.71 19.30
C HIS A 534 -13.55 6.11 20.18
N VAL A 535 -14.74 6.73 20.15
CA VAL A 535 -15.94 6.24 20.86
C VAL A 535 -16.73 5.30 19.95
N ARG A 536 -16.84 4.03 20.33
CA ARG A 536 -17.50 2.99 19.50
C ARG A 536 -18.99 2.96 19.75
N VAL A 537 -19.77 2.81 18.68
CA VAL A 537 -21.23 2.78 18.75
C VAL A 537 -21.81 1.47 18.24
N ALA A 538 -21.39 1.04 17.05
CA ALA A 538 -21.88 -0.20 16.45
C ALA A 538 -20.77 -0.93 15.71
N VAL A 539 -20.87 -2.25 15.67
CA VAL A 539 -19.99 -3.12 14.89
C VAL A 539 -20.80 -4.02 13.96
N GLY A 540 -20.23 -4.39 12.83
CA GLY A 540 -20.90 -5.23 11.84
C GLY A 540 -19.91 -5.84 10.86
N ARG A 541 -20.38 -6.66 9.92
CA ARG A 541 -19.49 -7.19 8.87
C ARG A 541 -19.14 -6.12 7.85
N ASN A 542 -20.04 -5.17 7.63
CA ASN A 542 -19.91 -4.06 6.69
C ASN A 542 -20.74 -2.86 7.17
N TYR A 543 -20.79 -1.81 6.36
CA TYR A 543 -21.56 -0.61 6.64
C TYR A 543 -23.05 -0.87 6.97
N LEU A 544 -23.73 -1.77 6.23
CA LEU A 544 -25.18 -2.02 6.38
C LEU A 544 -25.53 -2.61 7.75
N ASP A 545 -24.64 -3.46 8.30
CA ASP A 545 -24.84 -4.07 9.61
C ASP A 545 -24.66 -3.06 10.75
N ALA A 546 -23.83 -2.02 10.56
CA ALA A 546 -23.42 -1.05 11.58
C ALA A 546 -23.98 0.37 11.37
N THR A 547 -24.84 0.59 10.37
CA THR A 547 -25.35 1.93 10.04
C THR A 547 -26.06 2.56 11.25
N PRO A 548 -25.72 3.81 11.64
CA PRO A 548 -26.29 4.50 12.81
C PRO A 548 -27.81 4.61 12.79
N THR A 549 -28.35 4.93 11.62
CA THR A 549 -29.78 5.13 11.40
C THR A 549 -30.17 4.51 10.06
N SER A 550 -31.13 3.60 10.06
CA SER A 550 -31.77 3.12 8.83
C SER A 550 -33.27 3.14 8.98
N GLY A 551 -33.99 3.27 7.87
CA GLY A 551 -35.45 3.33 7.90
C GLY A 551 -36.07 2.88 6.59
N THR A 552 -37.33 2.47 6.69
CA THR A 552 -38.17 2.14 5.54
C THR A 552 -39.46 2.91 5.68
N ILE A 553 -39.80 3.69 4.65
CA ILE A 553 -41.05 4.42 4.53
C ILE A 553 -42.01 3.55 3.74
N PHE A 554 -43.20 3.28 4.29
CA PHE A 554 -44.19 2.42 3.64
C PHE A 554 -45.29 3.22 2.93
N VAL A 555 -45.67 4.37 3.50
CA VAL A 555 -46.79 5.19 3.00
C VAL A 555 -46.47 6.67 3.22
N GLY A 556 -46.77 7.49 2.21
CA GLY A 556 -46.41 8.90 2.20
C GLY A 556 -44.93 9.12 1.89
N GLY A 557 -44.42 10.30 2.23
CA GLY A 557 -43.05 10.69 1.89
C GLY A 557 -42.88 11.16 0.43
N GLY A 558 -41.64 11.47 0.08
CA GLY A 558 -41.24 12.12 -1.17
C GLY A 558 -39.75 12.42 -1.13
N GLY A 559 -39.31 13.56 -1.67
CA GLY A 559 -37.95 14.02 -1.44
C GLY A 559 -37.64 14.12 0.06
N GLU A 560 -36.44 13.66 0.45
CA GLU A 560 -35.95 13.74 1.82
C GLU A 560 -34.71 14.64 1.89
N THR A 561 -34.65 15.49 2.91
CA THR A 561 -33.44 16.21 3.29
C THR A 561 -33.00 15.72 4.66
N LEU A 562 -31.74 15.28 4.72
CA LEU A 562 -31.09 14.80 5.92
C LEU A 562 -30.08 15.84 6.41
N SER A 563 -30.14 16.19 7.68
CA SER A 563 -29.10 16.96 8.37
C SER A 563 -28.64 16.17 9.58
N VAL A 564 -27.34 15.96 9.69
CA VAL A 564 -26.73 15.29 10.84
C VAL A 564 -25.72 16.25 11.47
N GLU A 565 -25.70 16.26 12.79
CA GLU A 565 -24.78 17.05 13.60
C GLU A 565 -24.24 16.16 14.71
N VAL A 566 -22.92 16.09 14.84
CA VAL A 566 -22.26 15.31 15.89
C VAL A 566 -21.26 16.19 16.61
N VAL A 567 -21.36 16.22 17.94
CA VAL A 567 -20.47 16.96 18.83
C VAL A 567 -19.85 15.98 19.82
N VAL A 568 -18.52 15.96 19.88
CA VAL A 568 -17.74 15.17 20.84
C VAL A 568 -16.86 16.13 21.63
N GLU A 569 -17.13 16.26 22.92
CA GLU A 569 -16.43 17.19 23.80
C GLU A 569 -15.83 16.44 25.00
N PRO A 570 -14.63 16.81 25.48
CA PRO A 570 -14.12 16.27 26.73
C PRO A 570 -15.07 16.62 27.87
N HIS A 571 -15.40 15.64 28.70
CA HIS A 571 -16.29 15.86 29.83
C HIS A 571 -15.60 16.78 30.84
N ALA A 572 -16.13 17.99 31.02
CA ALA A 572 -15.61 18.93 31.98
C ALA A 572 -15.90 18.42 33.40
N ILE A 573 -14.87 17.95 34.11
CA ILE A 573 -14.97 17.69 35.54
C ILE A 573 -15.26 19.04 36.20
N ARG A 574 -16.50 19.24 36.67
CA ARG A 574 -16.78 20.31 37.63
C ARG A 574 -15.93 20.00 38.87
N GLN A 575 -14.82 20.71 39.03
CA GLN A 575 -14.12 20.76 40.31
C GLN A 575 -15.13 21.31 41.32
N ILE A 576 -15.54 20.45 42.25
CA ILE A 576 -16.36 20.80 43.41
C ILE A 576 -15.47 21.55 44.41
#